data_AF-A0A4Y2K3N5-F1
#
_entry.id   AF-A0A4Y2K3N5-F1
#
_cell.length_a   1.000
_cell.length_b   1.000
_cell.length_c   1.000
_cell.angle_alpha   90.00
_cell.angle_beta   90.00
_cell.angle_gamma   90.00
#
_symmetry.space_group_name_H-M   'P 1'
#
loop_
_entity.id
_entity.type
_entity.pdbx_description
1 polymer ?
#
loop_
_entity_poly.entity_id
_entity_poly.type
_entity_poly.pdbx_seq_one_letter_code
_entity_poly.pdbx_strand_id
1 'polypeptide(L)'
;MDVLKQKRSTLRSAFTLSANNLEALLAATQLKASDIEINFEQISERFKQLQEFDTKLLELLQKENCTSDEYEKRVHYALKLKVKNVLAGNAKNGTDLPHYTDTASKCKLPEIQLPTFDGNPREWLNFWTQFQKMRKPV
;
A
#
# COMPACT_ATOMS: atom_id res chain seq x y z
N MET A 1 7.22 0.07 9.43
CA MET A 1 5.90 -0.51 9.73
C MET A 1 5.98 -1.77 10.61
N ASP A 2 6.94 -2.68 10.38
CA ASP A 2 7.01 -3.97 11.10
C ASP A 2 7.29 -3.84 12.61
N VAL A 3 8.11 -2.89 13.04
CA VAL A 3 8.35 -2.63 14.46
C VAL A 3 7.06 -2.23 15.21
N LEU A 4 6.16 -1.49 14.56
CA LEU A 4 4.87 -1.10 15.15
C LEU A 4 3.90 -2.27 15.21
N LYS A 5 3.85 -3.10 14.15
CA LYS A 5 3.07 -4.35 14.13
C LYS A 5 3.52 -5.29 15.25
N GLN A 6 4.84 -5.41 15.46
CA GLN A 6 5.41 -6.21 16.54
C GLN A 6 5.03 -5.68 17.92
N LYS A 7 5.17 -4.36 18.16
CA LYS A 7 4.74 -3.74 19.42
C LYS A 7 3.24 -3.97 19.71
N ARG A 8 2.38 -3.84 18.68
CA ARG A 8 0.94 -4.13 18.81
C ARG A 8 0.66 -5.57 19.20
N SER A 9 1.39 -6.52 18.60
CA SER A 9 1.26 -7.95 18.93
C SER A 9 1.59 -8.24 20.39
N THR A 10 2.71 -7.68 20.88
CA THR A 10 3.10 -7.78 22.30
C THR A 10 2.03 -7.17 23.22
N LEU A 11 1.51 -5.99 22.87
CA LEU A 11 0.50 -5.30 23.68
C LEU A 11 -0.82 -6.09 23.76
N ARG A 12 -1.29 -6.67 22.64
CA ARG A 12 -2.48 -7.54 22.61
C ARG A 12 -2.30 -8.78 23.47
N SER A 13 -1.12 -9.38 23.44
CA SER A 13 -0.82 -10.56 24.24
C SER A 13 -0.86 -10.23 25.74
N ALA A 14 -0.27 -9.10 26.15
CA ALA A 14 -0.32 -8.62 27.53
C ALA A 14 -1.75 -8.23 27.99
N PHE A 15 -2.53 -7.59 27.11
CA PHE A 15 -3.92 -7.26 27.37
C PHE A 15 -4.76 -8.52 27.61
N THR A 16 -4.65 -9.51 26.73
CA THR A 16 -5.39 -10.78 26.81
C THR A 16 -5.06 -11.52 28.11
N LEU A 17 -3.78 -11.60 28.47
CA LEU A 17 -3.34 -12.20 29.72
C LEU A 17 -3.98 -11.51 30.95
N SER A 18 -4.07 -10.18 30.92
CA SER A 18 -4.63 -9.39 32.01
C SER A 18 -6.15 -9.58 32.13
N ALA A 19 -6.86 -9.63 31.00
CA ALA A 19 -8.29 -9.89 30.96
C ALA A 19 -8.60 -11.28 31.56
N ASN A 20 -7.86 -12.30 31.17
CA ASN A 20 -8.02 -13.66 31.69
C ASN A 20 -7.75 -13.73 33.20
N ASN A 21 -6.75 -12.98 33.69
CA ASN A 21 -6.46 -12.91 35.12
C ASN A 21 -7.59 -12.24 35.91
N LEU A 22 -8.21 -11.19 35.36
CA LEU A 22 -9.37 -10.54 35.97
C LEU A 22 -10.58 -11.49 36.00
N GLU A 23 -10.84 -12.22 34.92
CA GLU A 23 -11.90 -13.25 34.90
C GLU A 23 -11.68 -14.32 35.99
N ALA A 24 -10.43 -14.77 36.18
CA ALA A 24 -10.08 -15.74 37.22
C ALA A 24 -10.28 -15.18 38.64
N LEU A 25 -9.94 -13.90 38.86
CA LEU A 25 -10.19 -13.23 40.14
C LEU A 25 -11.68 -13.07 40.42
N LEU A 26 -12.47 -12.71 39.41
CA LEU A 26 -13.93 -12.57 39.52
C LEU A 26 -14.64 -13.91 39.78
N ALA A 27 -14.05 -15.02 39.34
CA ALA A 27 -14.54 -16.37 39.61
C ALA A 27 -14.13 -16.92 40.99
N ALA A 28 -13.25 -16.24 41.74
CA ALA A 28 -12.75 -16.72 43.02
C ALA A 28 -13.75 -16.50 44.17
N THR A 29 -13.89 -17.50 45.04
CA THR A 29 -14.87 -17.53 46.16
C THR A 29 -14.57 -16.53 47.29
N GLN A 30 -13.37 -15.96 47.31
CA GLN A 30 -12.92 -14.94 48.26
C GLN A 30 -12.42 -13.74 47.46
N LEU A 31 -13.31 -12.77 47.28
CA LEU A 31 -13.12 -11.62 46.41
C LEU A 31 -12.49 -10.46 47.19
N LYS A 32 -11.22 -10.14 46.94
CA LYS A 32 -10.59 -8.92 47.47
C LYS A 32 -10.89 -7.76 46.53
N ALA A 33 -11.84 -6.90 46.91
CA ALA A 33 -12.29 -5.76 46.11
C ALA A 33 -11.12 -4.85 45.65
N SER A 34 -10.10 -4.67 46.49
CA SER A 34 -8.89 -3.90 46.16
C SER A 34 -8.12 -4.48 44.98
N ASP A 35 -8.03 -5.81 44.88
CA ASP A 35 -7.27 -6.47 43.82
C ASP A 35 -8.00 -6.38 42.48
N ILE A 36 -9.34 -6.32 42.51
CA ILE A 36 -10.18 -6.09 41.32
C ILE A 36 -10.05 -4.67 40.82
N GLU A 37 -10.15 -3.66 41.71
CA GLU A 37 -9.98 -2.26 41.33
C GLU A 37 -8.62 -2.01 40.69
N ILE A 38 -7.54 -2.53 41.30
CA ILE A 38 -6.19 -2.40 40.76
C ILE A 38 -6.08 -3.04 39.36
N ASN A 39 -6.63 -4.24 39.17
CA ASN A 39 -6.60 -4.90 37.86
C ASN A 39 -7.44 -4.17 36.81
N PHE A 40 -8.61 -3.64 37.20
CA PHE A 40 -9.46 -2.87 36.29
C PHE A 40 -8.81 -1.56 35.85
N GLU A 41 -8.15 -0.85 36.76
CA GLU A 41 -7.39 0.37 36.45
C GLU A 41 -6.25 0.06 35.46
N GLN A 42 -5.50 -1.03 35.68
CA GLN A 42 -4.43 -1.46 34.76
C GLN A 42 -4.95 -1.84 33.37
N ILE A 43 -6.10 -2.51 33.30
CA ILE A 43 -6.73 -2.86 32.01
C ILE A 43 -7.19 -1.59 31.28
N SER A 44 -7.78 -0.64 32.01
CA SER A 44 -8.23 0.64 31.46
C SER A 44 -7.07 1.47 30.91
N GLU A 45 -5.95 1.53 31.64
CA GLU A 45 -4.71 2.18 31.19
C GLU A 45 -4.15 1.52 29.91
N ARG A 46 -4.06 0.19 29.90
CA ARG A 46 -3.59 -0.56 28.71
C ARG A 46 -4.52 -0.38 27.51
N PHE A 47 -5.82 -0.30 27.73
CA PHE A 47 -6.80 -0.05 26.68
C PHE A 47 -6.63 1.33 26.05
N LYS A 48 -6.45 2.38 26.87
CA LYS A 48 -6.15 3.74 26.38
C LYS A 48 -4.88 3.76 25.52
N GLN A 49 -3.81 3.11 25.99
CA GLN A 49 -2.56 3.01 25.25
C GLN A 49 -2.75 2.28 23.91
N LEU A 50 -3.56 1.21 23.87
CA LEU A 50 -3.87 0.49 22.65
C LEU A 50 -4.62 1.38 21.65
N GLN A 51 -5.63 2.14 22.10
CA GLN A 51 -6.37 3.08 21.25
C GLN A 51 -5.47 4.18 20.66
N GLU A 52 -4.52 4.68 21.45
CA GLU A 52 -3.58 5.70 21.00
C GLU A 52 -2.62 5.14 19.92
N PHE A 53 -2.17 3.90 20.09
CA PHE A 53 -1.35 3.21 19.08
C PHE A 53 -2.13 2.89 17.81
N ASP A 54 -3.39 2.45 17.92
CA ASP A 54 -4.24 2.16 16.77
C ASP A 54 -4.54 3.44 15.97
N THR A 55 -4.75 4.58 16.64
CA THR A 55 -4.89 5.89 15.99
C THR A 55 -3.63 6.28 15.22
N LYS A 56 -2.44 6.17 15.86
CA LYS A 56 -1.15 6.46 15.20
C LYS A 56 -0.89 5.53 14.01
N LEU A 57 -1.31 4.26 14.09
CA LEU A 57 -1.19 3.31 12.99
C LEU A 57 -2.11 3.70 11.83
N LEU A 58 -3.34 4.12 12.12
CA LEU A 58 -4.30 4.59 11.13
C LEU A 58 -3.77 5.83 10.39
N GLU A 59 -3.21 6.81 11.11
CA GLU A 59 -2.60 8.00 10.52
C GLU A 59 -1.40 7.66 9.63
N LEU A 60 -0.55 6.71 10.03
CA LEU A 60 0.57 6.26 9.21
C LEU A 60 0.11 5.50 7.96
N LEU A 61 -0.92 4.65 8.08
CA LEU A 61 -1.53 3.97 6.93
C LEU A 61 -2.18 4.96 5.97
N GLN A 62 -2.85 6.00 6.48
CA GLN A 62 -3.40 7.08 5.66
C GLN A 62 -2.30 7.90 4.99
N LYS A 63 -1.19 8.17 5.68
CA LYS A 63 -0.04 8.89 5.12
C LYS A 63 0.71 8.08 4.05
N GLU A 64 0.82 6.77 4.22
CA GLU A 64 1.32 5.85 3.21
C GLU A 64 0.33 5.71 2.03
N ASN A 65 -0.97 5.71 2.30
CA ASN A 65 -1.99 5.79 1.26
C ASN A 65 -2.12 7.18 0.63
N CYS A 66 -1.63 8.28 1.21
CA CYS A 66 -1.56 9.58 0.55
C CYS A 66 -0.60 9.55 -0.65
N THR A 67 0.40 8.65 -0.66
CA THR A 67 1.16 8.37 -1.89
C THR A 67 0.36 7.55 -2.92
N SER A 68 -0.67 6.79 -2.50
CA SER A 68 -1.66 6.16 -3.38
C SER A 68 -2.73 7.14 -3.88
N ASP A 69 -3.13 8.12 -3.06
CA ASP A 69 -4.12 9.16 -3.41
C ASP A 69 -3.63 10.04 -4.57
N GLU A 70 -2.32 10.33 -4.68
CA GLU A 70 -1.77 10.96 -5.89
C GLU A 70 -1.88 10.06 -7.14
N TYR A 71 -1.68 8.75 -7.00
CA TYR A 71 -1.82 7.79 -8.10
C TYR A 71 -3.29 7.66 -8.52
N GLU A 72 -4.21 7.50 -7.58
CA GLU A 72 -5.65 7.40 -7.83
C GLU A 72 -6.22 8.72 -8.38
N LYS A 73 -5.77 9.89 -7.87
CA LYS A 73 -6.10 11.19 -8.46
C LYS A 73 -5.58 11.33 -9.88
N ARG A 74 -4.35 10.86 -10.18
CA ARG A 74 -3.80 10.85 -11.56
C ARG A 74 -4.59 9.93 -12.47
N VAL A 75 -4.94 8.72 -12.01
CA VAL A 75 -5.76 7.75 -12.75
C VAL A 75 -7.15 8.32 -13.01
N HIS A 76 -7.80 8.90 -12.00
CA HIS A 76 -9.10 9.56 -12.13
C HIS A 76 -9.03 10.75 -13.10
N TYR A 77 -8.00 11.59 -13.02
CA TYR A 77 -7.81 12.71 -13.94
C TYR A 77 -7.57 12.23 -15.39
N ALA A 78 -6.77 11.19 -15.58
CA ALA A 78 -6.51 10.58 -16.90
C ALA A 78 -7.78 9.96 -17.51
N LEU A 79 -8.59 9.26 -16.69
CA LEU A 79 -9.88 8.72 -17.09
C LEU A 79 -10.86 9.85 -17.45
N LYS A 80 -10.93 10.91 -16.64
CA LYS A 80 -11.76 12.08 -16.91
C LYS A 80 -11.39 12.75 -18.24
N LEU A 81 -10.09 12.82 -18.57
CA LEU A 81 -9.62 13.35 -19.85
C LEU A 81 -10.01 12.43 -21.03
N LYS A 82 -9.85 11.12 -20.89
CA LYS A 82 -10.29 10.14 -21.89
C LYS A 82 -11.80 10.24 -22.14
N VAL A 83 -12.59 10.32 -21.07
CA VAL A 83 -14.05 10.49 -21.15
C VAL A 83 -14.41 11.81 -21.83
N LYS A 84 -13.76 12.93 -21.47
CA LYS A 84 -13.96 14.21 -22.19
C LYS A 84 -13.62 14.11 -23.67
N ASN A 85 -12.57 13.41 -24.06
CA ASN A 85 -12.19 13.26 -25.47
C ASN A 85 -13.18 12.40 -26.27
N VAL A 86 -13.75 11.36 -25.64
CA VAL A 86 -14.82 10.54 -26.23
C VAL A 86 -16.11 11.36 -26.36
N LEU A 87 -16.49 12.09 -25.31
CA LEU A 87 -17.70 12.92 -25.28
C LEU A 87 -17.60 14.17 -26.17
N ALA A 88 -16.40 14.72 -26.36
CA ALA A 88 -16.15 15.85 -27.27
C ALA A 88 -16.21 15.45 -28.76
N GLY A 89 -16.60 14.21 -29.09
CA GLY A 89 -16.82 13.79 -30.47
C GLY A 89 -15.53 13.58 -31.28
N ASN A 90 -14.37 13.39 -30.64
CA ASN A 90 -13.14 13.05 -31.35
C ASN A 90 -13.03 11.55 -31.69
N ALA A 91 -14.13 10.81 -31.62
CA ALA A 91 -14.28 9.49 -32.24
C ALA A 91 -14.39 9.65 -33.76
N LYS A 92 -13.30 10.02 -34.43
CA LYS A 92 -13.15 9.80 -35.88
C LYS A 92 -12.61 8.39 -36.10
N ASN A 93 -13.52 7.42 -36.07
CA ASN A 93 -13.34 6.17 -36.79
C ASN A 93 -14.21 6.26 -38.04
N GLY A 94 -13.59 6.34 -39.23
CA GLY A 94 -14.26 6.12 -40.50
C GLY A 94 -14.06 7.23 -41.54
N THR A 95 -13.05 7.02 -42.39
CA THR A 95 -13.13 7.24 -43.84
C THR A 95 -13.35 8.66 -44.33
N ASP A 96 -12.33 9.50 -44.26
CA ASP A 96 -11.99 10.41 -45.36
C ASP A 96 -10.47 10.43 -45.49
N LEU A 97 -10.01 9.75 -46.52
CA LEU A 97 -8.63 9.56 -46.92
C LEU A 97 -8.13 10.83 -47.62
N PRO A 98 -7.16 11.59 -47.06
CA PRO A 98 -6.20 12.26 -47.90
C PRO A 98 -5.22 11.18 -48.37
N HIS A 99 -5.20 10.98 -49.68
CA HIS A 99 -4.24 10.19 -50.43
C HIS A 99 -2.85 10.15 -49.76
N TYR A 100 -2.56 9.07 -49.03
CA TYR A 100 -1.19 8.65 -48.83
C TYR A 100 -0.73 8.19 -50.20
N THR A 101 0.03 9.05 -50.88
CA THR A 101 1.00 8.56 -51.85
C THR A 101 1.79 7.45 -51.17
N ASP A 102 2.09 6.41 -51.95
CA ASP A 102 2.74 5.17 -51.57
C ASP A 102 4.22 5.38 -51.20
N THR A 103 4.43 6.24 -50.22
CA THR A 103 5.63 6.41 -49.43
C THR A 103 5.18 6.48 -47.97
N ALA A 104 4.34 5.53 -47.56
CA ALA A 104 4.26 5.16 -46.16
C ALA A 104 5.67 4.68 -45.80
N SER A 105 6.52 5.60 -45.36
CA SER A 105 7.73 5.26 -44.64
C SER A 105 7.26 4.40 -43.49
N LYS A 106 7.40 3.09 -43.66
CA LYS A 106 7.07 2.04 -42.71
C LYS A 106 7.78 2.41 -41.43
N CYS A 107 7.11 3.15 -40.55
CA CYS A 107 7.61 3.45 -39.22
C CYS A 107 7.56 2.12 -38.46
N LYS A 108 8.58 1.30 -38.68
CA LYS A 108 8.87 0.13 -37.86
C LYS A 108 9.17 0.70 -36.48
N LEU A 109 8.21 0.54 -35.57
CA LEU A 109 8.49 0.75 -34.17
C LEU A 109 9.66 -0.17 -33.80
N PRO A 110 10.69 0.33 -33.11
CA PRO A 110 11.77 -0.54 -32.67
C PRO A 110 11.18 -1.63 -31.78
N GLU A 111 11.44 -2.87 -32.15
CA GLU A 111 11.03 -4.03 -31.37
C GLU A 111 11.83 -4.03 -30.08
N ILE A 112 11.17 -3.74 -28.95
CA ILE A 112 11.82 -3.67 -27.65
C ILE A 112 11.99 -5.11 -27.16
N GLN A 113 13.21 -5.63 -27.24
CA GLN A 113 13.56 -6.89 -26.61
C GLN A 113 13.90 -6.63 -25.15
N LEU A 114 13.13 -7.22 -24.24
CA LEU A 114 13.44 -7.20 -22.82
C LEU A 114 14.57 -8.21 -22.55
N PRO A 115 15.66 -7.81 -21.86
CA PRO A 115 16.68 -8.76 -21.45
C PRO A 115 16.05 -9.88 -20.59
N THR A 116 16.33 -11.13 -20.93
CA THR A 116 15.92 -12.30 -20.14
C THR A 116 17.06 -12.73 -19.22
N PHE A 117 16.76 -13.02 -17.96
CA PHE A 117 17.74 -13.54 -17.00
C PHE A 117 17.60 -15.07 -16.91
N ASP A 118 18.69 -15.79 -17.15
CA ASP A 118 18.73 -17.26 -17.22
C ASP A 118 18.95 -17.94 -15.85
N GLY A 119 19.10 -17.14 -14.78
CA GLY A 119 19.31 -17.64 -13.42
C GLY A 119 20.78 -17.82 -13.03
N ASN A 120 21.75 -17.47 -13.90
CA ASN A 120 23.17 -17.56 -13.55
C ASN A 120 23.58 -16.45 -12.55
N PRO A 121 23.99 -16.80 -11.32
CA PRO A 121 24.32 -15.80 -10.29
C PRO A 121 25.49 -14.87 -10.66
N ARG A 122 26.40 -15.30 -11.55
CA ARG A 122 27.52 -14.45 -12.01
C ARG A 122 27.05 -13.28 -12.89
N GLU A 123 25.95 -13.47 -13.62
CA GLU A 123 25.38 -12.45 -14.51
C GLU A 123 24.33 -11.57 -13.82
N TRP A 124 23.99 -11.86 -12.57
CA TRP A 124 22.97 -11.13 -11.80
C TRP A 124 23.24 -9.62 -11.75
N LEU A 125 24.49 -9.23 -11.44
CA LEU A 125 24.85 -7.82 -11.33
C LEU A 125 24.80 -7.13 -12.69
N ASN A 126 25.24 -7.82 -13.74
CA ASN A 126 25.30 -7.33 -15.11
C ASN A 126 23.91 -7.20 -15.76
N PHE A 127 22.96 -8.04 -15.33
CA PHE A 127 21.55 -7.93 -15.72
C PHE A 127 20.91 -6.66 -15.16
N TRP A 128 21.12 -6.36 -13.87
CA TRP A 128 20.49 -5.20 -13.22
C TRP A 128 21.05 -3.85 -13.66
N THR A 129 22.33 -3.77 -14.02
CA THR A 129 22.95 -2.52 -14.52
C THR A 129 22.33 -2.04 -15.84
N GLN A 130 21.71 -2.93 -16.63
CA GLN A 130 21.02 -2.58 -17.88
C GLN A 130 19.79 -1.70 -17.62
N PHE A 131 19.07 -1.91 -16.52
CA PHE A 131 17.90 -1.12 -16.14
C PHE A 131 18.25 0.22 -15.48
N GLN A 132 19.46 0.35 -14.94
CA GLN A 132 19.92 1.61 -14.33
C GLN A 132 20.27 2.69 -15.37
N LYS A 133 20.69 2.30 -16.58
CA LYS A 133 20.94 3.25 -17.69
C LYS A 133 19.68 3.92 -18.22
N MET A 134 18.50 3.31 -18.03
CA MET A 134 17.19 3.83 -18.48
C MET A 134 16.68 5.02 -17.66
N ARG A 135 17.40 5.43 -16.60
CA ARG A 135 16.94 6.40 -15.59
C ARG A 135 17.52 7.82 -15.73
N LYS A 136 18.30 8.13 -16.76
CA LYS A 136 18.75 9.52 -16.98
C LYS A 136 17.70 10.30 -17.78
N PRO A 137 17.06 11.33 -17.20
CA PRO A 137 16.25 12.27 -17.98
C PRO A 137 17.19 13.12 -18.84
N VAL A 138 16.79 13.34 -20.10
CA VAL A 138 17.28 14.41 -20.97
C VAL A 138 16.56 15.69 -20.59
#